data_AF-A0A9E4YGP8-F1
#
_entry.id   AF-A0A9E4YGP8-F1
#
_cell.length_a   1.000
_cell.length_b   1.000
_cell.length_c   1.000
_cell.angle_alpha   90.00
_cell.angle_beta   90.00
_cell.angle_gamma   90.00
#
_symmetry.space_group_name_H-M   'P 1'
#
loop_
_entity.id
_entity.type
_entity.pdbx_description
1 polymer ?
#
loop_
_entity_poly.entity_id
_entity_poly.type
_entity_poly.pdbx_seq_one_letter_code
_entity_poly.pdbx_strand_id
1 'polypeptide(L)'
;PLEPIDGEPDGPVALTDVVIALYLEGVPGHDHDGERHFDAGPLSEAAVAAFALGCAMGIGNGGRVLDILEQTHAGAVEHVIEECRDPLVEKAAAVRSSPEPLEPEDFIDDLLRAVEDDAHATEDTAHNALSMAFEYGCILAHVERAAAMMVRNVFNRAQAEAVTEFEAGTNDDLPPGPDPNRPLQELAAEILSAYEADIGFGGG
;
A
#
# COMPACT_ATOMS: atom_id res chain seq x y z
N PRO A 1 -19.48 35.06 13.63
CA PRO A 1 -18.14 34.91 13.03
C PRO A 1 -17.31 33.98 13.90
N LEU A 2 -17.07 32.74 13.44
CA LEU A 2 -16.17 31.84 14.13
C LEU A 2 -14.74 32.32 13.85
N GLU A 3 -13.97 32.50 14.92
CA GLU A 3 -12.57 32.91 14.85
C GLU A 3 -11.73 31.79 14.22
N PRO A 4 -10.71 32.14 13.42
CA PRO A 4 -9.80 31.15 12.88
C PRO A 4 -9.02 30.51 14.03
N ILE A 5 -8.89 29.18 14.01
CA ILE A 5 -8.01 28.46 14.91
C ILE A 5 -6.57 28.81 14.50
N ASP A 6 -5.84 29.45 15.40
CA ASP A 6 -4.39 29.61 15.30
C ASP A 6 -3.72 28.23 15.40
N GLY A 7 -3.17 27.78 14.28
CA GLY A 7 -2.31 26.62 14.11
C GLY A 7 -1.84 26.68 12.66
N GLU A 8 -0.55 26.50 12.41
CA GLU A 8 0.09 26.66 11.10
C GLU A 8 -0.71 25.99 9.97
N PRO A 9 -0.68 26.49 8.72
CA PRO A 9 -1.23 25.71 7.62
C PRO A 9 -0.50 24.36 7.64
N ASP A 10 -1.29 23.30 7.86
CA ASP A 10 -0.86 21.91 7.86
C ASP A 10 0.12 21.71 6.70
N GLY A 11 1.22 21.03 6.99
CA GLY A 11 2.17 20.64 5.96
C GLY A 11 1.47 19.89 4.81
N PRO A 12 2.20 19.66 3.71
CA PRO A 12 1.70 18.80 2.64
C PRO A 12 1.12 17.48 3.21
N VAL A 13 -0.09 17.10 2.79
CA VAL A 13 -0.71 15.80 3.14
C VAL A 13 0.28 14.70 2.80
N ALA A 14 0.45 13.69 3.66
CA ALA A 14 1.43 12.62 3.39
C ALA A 14 1.07 11.84 2.11
N LEU A 15 2.08 11.42 1.35
CA LEU A 15 1.89 10.58 0.17
C LEU A 15 1.16 9.28 0.52
N THR A 16 1.45 8.71 1.69
CA THR A 16 0.80 7.51 2.21
C THR A 16 -0.72 7.73 2.34
N ASP A 17 -1.18 8.88 2.84
CA ASP A 17 -2.62 9.20 2.94
C ASP A 17 -3.29 9.30 1.57
N VAL A 18 -2.59 9.85 0.57
CA VAL A 18 -3.08 9.90 -0.82
C VAL A 18 -3.27 8.49 -1.36
N VAL A 19 -2.30 7.60 -1.14
CA VAL A 19 -2.40 6.19 -1.56
C VAL A 19 -3.56 5.49 -0.86
N ILE A 20 -3.68 5.65 0.46
CA ILE A 20 -4.76 5.03 1.24
C ILE A 20 -6.13 5.47 0.72
N ALA A 21 -6.32 6.77 0.49
CA ALA A 21 -7.57 7.30 -0.03
C ALA A 21 -7.93 6.67 -1.38
N LEU A 22 -6.97 6.55 -2.31
CA LEU A 22 -7.17 5.93 -3.62
C LEU A 22 -7.61 4.46 -3.52
N TYR A 23 -7.05 3.70 -2.58
CA TYR A 23 -7.44 2.30 -2.39
C TYR A 23 -8.80 2.18 -1.68
N LEU A 24 -9.07 2.99 -0.66
CA LEU A 24 -10.36 2.97 0.06
C LEU A 24 -11.55 3.36 -0.81
N GLU A 25 -11.36 4.16 -1.86
CA GLU A 25 -12.43 4.47 -2.83
C GLU A 25 -12.97 3.20 -3.53
N GLY A 26 -12.15 2.17 -3.68
CA GLY A 26 -12.53 0.88 -4.28
C GLY A 26 -13.11 -0.14 -3.30
N VAL A 27 -13.03 0.10 -1.99
CA VAL A 27 -13.46 -0.86 -0.96
C VAL A 27 -14.93 -0.61 -0.59
N PRO A 28 -15.81 -1.63 -0.67
CA PRO A 28 -17.18 -1.54 -0.19
C PRO A 28 -17.21 -1.09 1.28
N GLY A 29 -17.99 -0.04 1.54
CA GLY A 29 -18.14 0.53 2.87
C GLY A 29 -19.60 0.70 3.27
N HIS A 30 -19.85 0.65 4.56
CA HIS A 30 -21.16 0.75 5.18
C HIS A 30 -21.11 1.71 6.36
N ASP A 31 -22.10 2.59 6.45
CA ASP A 31 -22.26 3.44 7.63
C ASP A 31 -22.98 2.64 8.73
N HIS A 32 -22.31 2.43 9.85
CA HIS A 32 -22.88 1.81 11.04
C HIS A 32 -22.70 2.76 12.22
N ASP A 33 -23.80 3.14 12.87
CA ASP A 33 -23.79 4.05 14.03
C ASP A 33 -23.05 5.39 13.85
N GLY A 34 -22.94 5.86 12.60
CA GLY A 34 -22.26 7.11 12.25
C GLY A 34 -20.75 6.97 12.02
N GLU A 35 -20.23 5.73 12.07
CA GLU A 35 -18.86 5.38 11.71
C GLU A 35 -18.88 4.60 10.39
N ARG A 36 -17.85 4.82 9.56
CA ARG A 36 -17.69 4.10 8.30
C ARG A 36 -16.96 2.79 8.57
N HIS A 37 -17.55 1.70 8.14
CA HIS A 37 -16.98 0.36 8.17
C HIS A 37 -16.70 -0.14 6.77
N PHE A 38 -15.72 -1.03 6.61
CA PHE A 38 -15.30 -1.59 5.34
C PHE A 38 -15.34 -3.11 5.38
N ASP A 39 -15.76 -3.74 4.29
CA ASP A 39 -15.81 -5.21 4.17
C ASP A 39 -14.39 -5.79 4.21
N ALA A 40 -14.16 -6.79 5.07
CA ALA A 40 -12.82 -7.30 5.35
C ALA A 40 -12.14 -7.93 4.12
N GLY A 41 -12.86 -8.71 3.32
CA GLY A 41 -12.29 -9.37 2.12
C GLY A 41 -11.73 -8.38 1.09
N PRO A 42 -12.55 -7.43 0.59
CA PRO A 42 -12.06 -6.38 -0.30
C PRO A 42 -10.96 -5.50 0.31
N LEU A 43 -10.99 -5.29 1.64
CA LEU A 43 -9.92 -4.55 2.33
C LEU A 43 -8.60 -5.34 2.35
N SER A 44 -8.63 -6.66 2.57
CA SER A 44 -7.45 -7.53 2.45
C SER A 44 -6.84 -7.45 1.05
N GLU A 45 -7.66 -7.54 0.01
CA GLU A 45 -7.21 -7.39 -1.38
C GLU A 45 -6.58 -6.02 -1.64
N ALA A 46 -7.18 -4.96 -1.09
CA ALA A 46 -6.62 -3.61 -1.17
C ALA A 46 -5.27 -3.50 -0.43
N ALA A 47 -5.09 -4.16 0.72
CA ALA A 47 -3.83 -4.20 1.45
C ALA A 47 -2.72 -4.93 0.67
N VAL A 48 -3.03 -6.07 0.05
CA VAL A 48 -2.13 -6.80 -0.86
C VAL A 48 -1.67 -5.89 -2.01
N ALA A 49 -2.62 -5.20 -2.64
CA ALA A 49 -2.33 -4.31 -3.74
C ALA A 49 -1.53 -3.06 -3.30
N ALA A 50 -1.82 -2.50 -2.11
CA ALA A 50 -1.07 -1.39 -1.53
C ALA A 50 0.38 -1.79 -1.21
N PHE A 51 0.62 -2.99 -0.67
CA PHE A 51 1.97 -3.52 -0.47
C PHE A 51 2.74 -3.66 -1.78
N ALA A 52 2.10 -4.22 -2.81
CA ALA A 52 2.71 -4.37 -4.13
C ALA A 52 3.02 -2.99 -4.76
N LEU A 53 2.16 -1.99 -4.57
CA LEU A 53 2.41 -0.61 -4.98
C LEU A 53 3.59 -0.01 -4.21
N GLY A 54 3.68 -0.23 -2.90
CA GLY A 54 4.84 0.18 -2.09
C GLY A 54 6.15 -0.39 -2.63
N CYS A 55 6.14 -1.68 -3.01
CA CYS A 55 7.27 -2.30 -3.70
C CYS A 55 7.61 -1.56 -5.00
N ALA A 56 6.61 -1.29 -5.86
CA ALA A 56 6.81 -0.58 -7.12
C ALA A 56 7.37 0.83 -6.91
N MET A 57 6.84 1.57 -5.93
CA MET A 57 7.24 2.91 -5.55
C MET A 57 8.71 2.92 -5.09
N GLY A 58 9.08 2.06 -4.14
CA GLY A 58 10.46 1.98 -3.66
C GLY A 58 11.45 1.46 -4.71
N ILE A 59 11.00 0.63 -5.66
CA ILE A 59 11.85 0.22 -6.79
C ILE A 59 12.11 1.42 -7.71
N GLY A 60 11.07 2.12 -8.15
CA GLY A 60 11.20 3.25 -9.07
C GLY A 60 11.95 4.42 -8.45
N ASN A 61 11.77 4.63 -7.14
CA ASN A 61 12.15 5.84 -6.43
C ASN A 61 12.97 5.54 -5.16
N GLY A 62 13.94 4.62 -5.25
CA GLY A 62 14.68 4.14 -4.07
C GLY A 62 15.36 5.23 -3.24
N GLY A 63 15.74 6.36 -3.85
CA GLY A 63 16.29 7.52 -3.14
C GLY A 63 15.26 8.34 -2.34
N ARG A 64 13.96 8.02 -2.45
CA ARG A 64 12.84 8.74 -1.84
C ARG A 64 12.12 7.94 -0.77
N VAL A 65 12.45 6.67 -0.58
CA VAL A 65 11.78 5.82 0.42
C VAL A 65 11.88 6.43 1.82
N LEU A 66 13.05 6.96 2.19
CA LEU A 66 13.23 7.62 3.48
C LEU A 66 12.36 8.87 3.59
N ASP A 67 12.32 9.71 2.55
CA ASP A 67 11.50 10.92 2.52
C ASP A 67 10.00 10.62 2.61
N ILE A 68 9.55 9.48 2.05
CA ILE A 68 8.16 9.02 2.15
C ILE A 68 7.86 8.60 3.58
N LEU A 69 8.71 7.76 4.18
CA LEU A 69 8.52 7.28 5.55
C LEU A 69 8.63 8.41 6.59
N GLU A 70 9.42 9.44 6.35
CA GLU A 70 9.58 10.58 7.27
C GLU A 70 8.27 11.39 7.41
N GLN A 71 7.37 11.33 6.44
CA GLN A 71 6.07 12.02 6.49
C GLN A 71 5.14 11.42 7.56
N THR A 72 5.23 10.12 7.81
CA THR A 72 4.40 9.39 8.78
C THR A 72 5.15 9.03 10.07
N HIS A 73 6.49 8.88 9.98
CA HIS A 73 7.36 8.44 11.08
C HIS A 73 8.46 9.46 11.41
N ALA A 74 8.11 10.74 11.49
CA ALA A 74 9.06 11.84 11.69
C ALA A 74 10.04 11.58 12.86
N GLY A 75 11.34 11.56 12.57
CA GLY A 75 12.40 11.29 13.55
C GLY A 75 12.54 9.83 14.00
N ALA A 76 11.80 8.90 13.40
CA ALA A 76 11.79 7.47 13.78
C ALA A 76 12.06 6.51 12.60
N VAL A 77 12.29 7.02 11.38
CA VAL A 77 12.45 6.19 10.16
C VAL A 77 13.52 5.11 10.30
N GLU A 78 14.69 5.43 10.86
CA GLU A 78 15.76 4.44 11.06
C GLU A 78 15.29 3.28 11.94
N HIS A 79 14.58 3.58 13.04
CA HIS A 79 14.06 2.60 13.96
C HIS A 79 13.02 1.68 13.29
N VAL A 80 12.08 2.27 12.55
CA VAL A 80 11.05 1.51 11.80
C VAL A 80 11.68 0.57 10.78
N ILE A 81 12.67 1.04 10.02
CA ILE A 81 13.38 0.21 9.04
C ILE A 81 14.13 -0.94 9.74
N GLU A 82 14.79 -0.66 10.87
CA GLU A 82 15.51 -1.68 11.63
C GLU A 82 14.56 -2.76 12.18
N GLU A 83 13.40 -2.38 12.73
CA GLU A 83 12.41 -3.33 13.22
C GLU A 83 11.85 -4.22 12.11
N CYS A 84 11.66 -3.67 10.91
CA CYS A 84 11.10 -4.38 9.77
C CYS A 84 12.14 -5.20 9.00
N ARG A 85 13.42 -4.83 9.05
CA ARG A 85 14.46 -5.38 8.16
C ARG A 85 14.62 -6.88 8.31
N ASP A 86 14.92 -7.35 9.52
CA ASP A 86 15.27 -8.77 9.72
C ASP A 86 14.09 -9.69 9.36
N PRO A 87 12.84 -9.42 9.81
CA PRO A 87 11.67 -10.20 9.39
C PRO A 87 11.47 -10.22 7.87
N LEU A 88 11.57 -9.07 7.19
CA LEU A 88 11.38 -8.98 5.73
C LEU A 88 12.48 -9.73 4.97
N VAL A 89 13.74 -9.61 5.40
CA VAL A 89 14.88 -10.30 4.79
C VAL A 89 14.76 -11.81 4.98
N GLU A 90 14.41 -12.26 6.20
CA GLU A 90 14.20 -13.66 6.52
C GLU A 90 13.05 -14.24 5.69
N LYS A 91 11.90 -13.55 5.63
CA LYS A 91 10.76 -13.98 4.81
C LYS A 91 11.12 -14.04 3.34
N ALA A 92 11.80 -13.03 2.81
CA ALA A 92 12.27 -13.02 1.42
C ALA A 92 13.24 -14.17 1.13
N ALA A 93 14.11 -14.54 2.07
CA ALA A 93 15.01 -15.69 1.91
C ALA A 93 14.23 -17.02 1.95
N ALA A 94 13.29 -17.16 2.88
CA ALA A 94 12.46 -18.34 3.04
C ALA A 94 11.64 -18.63 1.78
N VAL A 95 10.90 -17.64 1.27
CA VAL A 95 10.03 -17.85 0.10
C VAL A 95 10.85 -18.00 -1.18
N ARG A 96 12.02 -17.35 -1.32
CA ARG A 96 12.95 -17.60 -2.45
C ARG A 96 13.44 -19.05 -2.54
N SER A 97 13.43 -19.76 -1.42
CA SER A 97 13.81 -21.18 -1.37
C SER A 97 12.63 -22.13 -1.64
N SER A 98 11.41 -21.60 -1.69
CA SER A 98 10.18 -22.31 -2.07
C SER A 98 10.10 -22.48 -3.60
N PRO A 99 9.46 -23.56 -4.10
CA PRO A 99 9.09 -23.65 -5.52
C PRO A 99 7.93 -22.70 -5.90
N GLU A 100 7.24 -22.12 -4.92
CA GLU A 100 6.10 -21.22 -5.15
C GLU A 100 6.53 -19.80 -5.54
N PRO A 101 5.70 -19.05 -6.27
CA PRO A 101 5.94 -17.64 -6.54
C PRO A 101 6.06 -16.83 -5.24
N LEU A 102 6.81 -15.74 -5.29
CA LEU A 102 6.92 -14.79 -4.18
C LEU A 102 5.69 -13.88 -4.20
N GLU A 103 4.67 -14.21 -3.44
CA GLU A 103 3.38 -13.50 -3.42
C GLU A 103 3.41 -12.37 -2.38
N PRO A 104 2.63 -11.28 -2.57
CA PRO A 104 2.57 -10.22 -1.58
C PRO A 104 1.99 -10.70 -0.23
N GLU A 105 1.00 -11.60 -0.24
CA GLU A 105 0.38 -12.15 0.98
C GLU A 105 1.41 -12.79 1.90
N ASP A 106 2.48 -13.36 1.35
CA ASP A 106 3.56 -13.95 2.14
C ASP A 106 4.16 -12.95 3.14
N PHE A 107 4.21 -11.66 2.83
CA PHE A 107 4.87 -10.65 3.66
C PHE A 107 3.95 -9.98 4.68
N ILE A 108 2.64 -10.06 4.48
CA ILE A 108 1.65 -9.35 5.28
C ILE A 108 0.56 -10.28 5.83
N ASP A 109 0.81 -11.60 5.90
CA ASP A 109 -0.20 -12.59 6.32
C ASP A 109 -0.82 -12.29 7.69
N ASP A 110 0.00 -11.89 8.66
CA ASP A 110 -0.47 -11.53 10.01
C ASP A 110 -1.33 -10.25 10.00
N LEU A 111 -1.04 -9.30 9.10
CA LEU A 111 -1.88 -8.13 8.90
C LEU A 111 -3.22 -8.51 8.28
N LEU A 112 -3.22 -9.37 7.26
CA LEU A 112 -4.45 -9.83 6.59
C LEU A 112 -5.35 -10.61 7.56
N ARG A 113 -4.76 -11.51 8.37
CA ARG A 113 -5.50 -12.21 9.43
C ARG A 113 -6.16 -11.25 10.41
N ALA A 114 -5.44 -10.20 10.83
CA ALA A 114 -5.99 -9.21 11.75
C ALA A 114 -7.16 -8.41 11.15
N VAL A 115 -7.13 -8.15 9.84
CA VAL A 115 -8.24 -7.50 9.12
C VAL A 115 -9.45 -8.45 8.99
N GLU A 116 -9.20 -9.73 8.73
CA GLU A 116 -10.23 -10.76 8.48
C GLU A 116 -10.85 -11.36 9.74
N ASP A 117 -10.24 -11.14 10.91
CA ASP A 117 -10.77 -11.60 12.20
C ASP A 117 -12.14 -10.98 12.54
N ASP A 118 -12.47 -9.81 11.97
CA ASP A 118 -13.81 -9.23 11.96
C ASP A 118 -14.40 -9.23 10.54
N ALA A 119 -15.72 -9.33 10.41
CA ALA A 119 -16.39 -9.21 9.12
C ALA A 119 -16.28 -7.79 8.53
N HIS A 120 -16.13 -6.78 9.40
CA HIS A 120 -15.96 -5.40 8.98
C HIS A 120 -14.86 -4.69 9.78
N ALA A 121 -14.04 -3.91 9.09
CA ALA A 121 -13.03 -3.06 9.70
C ALA A 121 -13.55 -1.62 9.86
N THR A 122 -13.19 -0.95 10.96
CA THR A 122 -13.43 0.50 11.09
C THR A 122 -12.58 1.29 10.10
N GLU A 123 -12.94 2.54 9.82
CA GLU A 123 -12.12 3.44 8.99
C GLU A 123 -10.68 3.57 9.49
N ASP A 124 -10.48 3.71 10.81
CA ASP A 124 -9.15 3.76 11.41
C ASP A 124 -8.38 2.44 11.18
N THR A 125 -9.05 1.29 11.32
CA THR A 125 -8.43 -0.01 11.04
C THR A 125 -8.05 -0.14 9.57
N ALA A 126 -8.92 0.27 8.66
CA ALA A 126 -8.69 0.20 7.23
C ALA A 126 -7.55 1.11 6.79
N HIS A 127 -7.51 2.35 7.31
CA HIS A 127 -6.42 3.29 7.06
C HIS A 127 -5.08 2.74 7.56
N ASN A 128 -5.04 2.25 8.81
CA ASN A 128 -3.82 1.67 9.38
C ASN A 128 -3.33 0.45 8.59
N ALA A 129 -4.22 -0.44 8.18
CA ALA A 129 -3.85 -1.63 7.42
C ALA A 129 -3.23 -1.26 6.06
N LEU A 130 -3.85 -0.34 5.33
CA LEU A 130 -3.34 0.13 4.04
C LEU A 130 -2.03 0.90 4.19
N SER A 131 -1.90 1.74 5.23
CA SER A 131 -0.67 2.46 5.55
C SER A 131 0.49 1.50 5.78
N MET A 132 0.30 0.55 6.72
CA MET A 132 1.32 -0.43 7.08
C MET A 132 1.71 -1.29 5.87
N ALA A 133 0.74 -1.76 5.09
CA ALA A 133 1.01 -2.56 3.91
C ALA A 133 1.87 -1.79 2.88
N PHE A 134 1.48 -0.56 2.54
CA PHE A 134 2.22 0.28 1.61
C PHE A 134 3.66 0.57 2.10
N GLU A 135 3.80 0.96 3.36
CA GLU A 135 5.11 1.27 3.95
C GLU A 135 6.01 0.03 4.02
N TYR A 136 5.48 -1.13 4.39
CA TYR A 136 6.22 -2.39 4.36
C TYR A 136 6.73 -2.74 2.96
N GLY A 137 5.92 -2.50 1.92
CA GLY A 137 6.35 -2.66 0.53
C GLY A 137 7.51 -1.71 0.18
N CYS A 138 7.43 -0.45 0.60
CA CYS A 138 8.51 0.53 0.44
C CYS A 138 9.80 0.09 1.15
N ILE A 139 9.68 -0.38 2.40
CA ILE A 139 10.82 -0.87 3.19
C ILE A 139 11.42 -2.12 2.54
N LEU A 140 10.61 -3.08 2.07
CA LEU A 140 11.11 -4.26 1.36
C LEU A 140 11.90 -3.86 0.12
N ALA A 141 11.42 -2.89 -0.66
CA ALA A 141 12.15 -2.39 -1.82
C ALA A 141 13.47 -1.71 -1.45
N HIS A 142 13.54 -1.08 -0.28
CA HIS A 142 14.75 -0.45 0.26
C HIS A 142 15.78 -1.47 0.77
N VAL A 143 15.35 -2.48 1.53
CA VAL A 143 16.27 -3.44 2.18
C VAL A 143 16.56 -4.67 1.32
N GLU A 144 15.61 -5.12 0.50
CA GLU A 144 15.67 -6.34 -0.33
C GLU A 144 15.03 -6.11 -1.71
N ARG A 145 15.59 -5.15 -2.45
CA ARG A 145 15.08 -4.73 -3.78
C ARG A 145 14.76 -5.88 -4.74
N ALA A 146 15.56 -6.94 -4.74
CA ALA A 146 15.33 -8.09 -5.62
C ALA A 146 14.03 -8.83 -5.28
N ALA A 147 13.73 -8.99 -3.99
CA ALA A 147 12.48 -9.59 -3.52
C ALA A 147 11.29 -8.70 -3.91
N ALA A 148 11.36 -7.40 -3.63
CA ALA A 148 10.32 -6.44 -4.03
C ALA A 148 10.04 -6.48 -5.55
N MET A 149 11.08 -6.61 -6.39
CA MET A 149 10.91 -6.74 -7.83
C MET A 149 10.16 -8.02 -8.23
N MET A 150 10.42 -9.13 -7.54
CA MET A 150 9.73 -10.39 -7.78
C MET A 150 8.26 -10.31 -7.36
N VAL A 151 7.98 -9.81 -6.15
CA VAL A 151 6.61 -9.56 -5.66
C VAL A 151 5.82 -8.73 -6.66
N ARG A 152 6.33 -7.54 -7.03
CA ARG A 152 5.65 -6.64 -7.98
C ARG A 152 5.37 -7.34 -9.32
N ASN A 153 6.30 -8.13 -9.82
CA ASN A 153 6.12 -8.83 -11.10
C ASN A 153 5.09 -9.96 -11.01
N VAL A 154 5.03 -10.68 -9.88
CA VAL A 154 4.01 -11.70 -9.60
C VAL A 154 2.64 -11.03 -9.54
N PHE A 155 2.51 -9.96 -8.76
CA PHE A 155 1.26 -9.21 -8.66
C PHE A 155 0.78 -8.67 -10.01
N ASN A 156 1.65 -7.99 -10.78
CA ASN A 156 1.28 -7.49 -12.12
C ASN A 156 0.80 -8.61 -13.06
N ARG A 157 1.35 -9.82 -12.92
CA ARG A 157 0.90 -10.97 -13.73
C ARG A 157 -0.48 -11.45 -13.29
N ALA A 158 -0.67 -11.65 -11.99
CA ALA A 158 -1.96 -12.06 -11.43
C ALA A 158 -3.05 -11.04 -11.77
N GLN A 159 -2.75 -9.75 -11.67
CA GLN A 159 -3.68 -8.68 -12.04
C GLN A 159 -4.04 -8.70 -13.53
N ALA A 160 -3.06 -8.88 -14.42
CA ALA A 160 -3.33 -8.98 -15.86
C ALA A 160 -4.17 -10.23 -16.21
N GLU A 161 -3.95 -11.33 -15.51
CA GLU A 161 -4.76 -12.55 -15.63
C GLU A 161 -6.21 -12.28 -15.17
N ALA A 162 -6.40 -11.66 -14.00
CA ALA A 162 -7.71 -11.29 -13.47
C ALA A 162 -8.48 -10.33 -14.39
N VAL A 163 -7.83 -9.31 -14.95
CA VAL A 163 -8.43 -8.42 -15.95
C VAL A 163 -8.88 -9.20 -17.18
N THR A 164 -8.05 -10.12 -17.67
CA THR A 164 -8.39 -10.94 -18.84
C THR A 164 -9.62 -11.82 -18.56
N GLU A 165 -9.72 -12.40 -17.37
CA GLU A 165 -10.86 -13.21 -16.96
C GLU A 165 -12.15 -12.39 -16.80
N PHE A 166 -12.05 -11.17 -16.27
CA PHE A 166 -13.16 -10.23 -16.16
C PHE A 166 -13.66 -9.79 -17.54
N GLU A 167 -12.77 -9.38 -18.44
CA GLU A 167 -13.12 -9.00 -19.82
C GLU A 167 -13.71 -10.15 -20.63
N ALA A 168 -13.31 -11.39 -20.34
CA ALA A 168 -13.86 -12.59 -20.96
C ALA A 168 -15.22 -13.01 -20.37
N GLY A 169 -15.66 -12.41 -19.26
CA GLY A 169 -16.87 -12.79 -18.52
C GLY A 169 -16.77 -14.17 -17.87
N THR A 170 -15.55 -14.63 -17.58
CA THR A 170 -15.30 -15.88 -16.84
C THR A 170 -15.14 -15.65 -15.34
N ASN A 171 -14.90 -14.40 -14.95
CA ASN A 171 -14.97 -13.90 -13.58
C ASN A 171 -15.83 -12.63 -13.58
N ASP A 172 -16.75 -12.51 -12.62
CA ASP A 172 -17.63 -11.34 -12.49
C ASP A 172 -17.02 -10.26 -11.56
N ASP A 173 -15.94 -10.60 -10.84
CA ASP A 173 -15.29 -9.71 -9.90
C ASP A 173 -14.32 -8.76 -10.60
N LEU A 174 -14.45 -7.46 -10.32
CA LEU A 174 -13.52 -6.46 -10.81
C LEU A 174 -12.19 -6.63 -10.06
N PRO A 175 -11.03 -6.71 -10.75
CA PRO A 175 -9.75 -6.85 -10.07
C PRO A 175 -9.46 -5.68 -9.13
N PRO A 176 -8.83 -5.94 -7.97
CA PRO A 176 -8.61 -4.91 -6.95
C PRO A 176 -7.59 -3.85 -7.37
N GLY A 177 -7.73 -2.66 -6.78
CA GLY A 177 -6.84 -1.51 -6.92
C GLY A 177 -7.39 -0.34 -7.75
N PRO A 178 -6.75 0.84 -7.68
CA PRO A 178 -7.30 2.08 -8.24
C PRO A 178 -7.29 2.14 -9.79
N ASP A 179 -6.39 1.41 -10.45
CA ASP A 179 -6.43 1.19 -11.90
C ASP A 179 -5.84 -0.19 -12.25
N PRO A 180 -6.66 -1.24 -12.35
CA PRO A 180 -6.17 -2.60 -12.55
C PRO A 180 -5.65 -2.86 -13.97
N ASN A 181 -5.90 -1.95 -14.92
CA ASN A 181 -5.49 -2.12 -16.31
C ASN A 181 -4.04 -1.71 -16.57
N ARG A 182 -3.39 -1.10 -15.58
CA ARG A 182 -2.05 -0.53 -15.73
C ARG A 182 -1.07 -1.22 -14.80
N PRO A 183 0.17 -1.47 -15.27
CA PRO A 183 1.19 -2.01 -14.39
C PRO A 183 1.50 -1.08 -13.21
N LEU A 184 1.76 -1.66 -12.04
CA LEU A 184 2.00 -0.89 -10.80
C LEU A 184 3.15 0.14 -10.92
N GLN A 185 4.18 -0.12 -11.73
CA GLN A 185 5.26 0.86 -11.90
C GLN A 185 4.82 2.14 -12.62
N GLU A 186 3.82 2.06 -13.50
CA GLU A 186 3.28 3.23 -14.19
C GLU A 186 2.39 4.04 -13.26
N LEU A 187 1.54 3.34 -12.50
CA LEU A 187 0.70 3.94 -11.47
C LEU A 187 1.56 4.64 -10.40
N ALA A 188 2.61 3.99 -9.90
CA ALA A 188 3.52 4.58 -8.90
C ALA A 188 4.20 5.85 -9.43
N ALA A 189 4.65 5.85 -10.70
CA ALA A 189 5.27 7.02 -11.31
C ALA A 189 4.28 8.18 -11.48
N GLU A 190 3.03 7.88 -11.84
CA GLU A 190 1.98 8.88 -11.98
C GLU A 190 1.58 9.50 -10.65
N ILE A 191 1.31 8.68 -9.63
CA ILE A 191 0.95 9.15 -8.29
C ILE A 191 2.05 10.06 -7.76
N LEU A 192 3.32 9.63 -7.84
CA LEU A 192 4.43 10.44 -7.36
C LEU A 192 4.58 11.74 -8.15
N SER A 193 4.45 11.70 -9.48
CA SER A 193 4.52 12.89 -10.32
C SER A 193 3.40 13.88 -10.03
N ALA A 194 2.18 13.41 -9.76
CA ALA A 194 1.05 14.25 -9.40
C ALA A 194 1.27 14.89 -8.02
N TYR A 195 1.69 14.07 -7.05
CA TYR A 195 2.01 14.53 -5.70
C TYR A 195 3.12 15.60 -5.68
N GLU A 196 4.18 15.40 -6.46
CA GLU A 196 5.26 16.39 -6.58
C GLU A 196 4.82 17.70 -7.25
N ALA A 197 3.86 17.63 -8.18
CA ALA A 197 3.35 18.80 -8.88
C ALA A 197 2.41 19.65 -8.01
N ASP A 198 1.59 19.01 -7.18
CA ASP A 198 0.55 19.69 -6.39
C ASP A 198 1.03 20.11 -4.99
N ILE A 199 1.86 19.27 -4.37
CA ILE A 199 2.11 19.31 -2.92
C ILE A 199 3.61 19.41 -2.62
N GLY A 200 4.44 18.65 -3.35
CA GLY A 200 5.89 18.62 -3.21
C GLY A 200 6.36 18.02 -1.87
N PHE A 201 7.50 17.32 -1.88
CA PHE A 201 8.17 16.99 -0.62
C PHE A 201 8.70 18.30 -0.04
N GLY A 202 8.20 18.69 1.12
CA GLY A 202 8.44 20.01 1.74
C GLY A 202 9.89 20.48 1.55
N GLY A 203 10.07 21.53 0.75
CA GLY A 203 11.38 22.09 0.47
C GLY A 203 11.86 22.98 1.62
N GLY A 204 12.97 22.61 2.26
CA GLY A 204 13.69 23.44 3.22
C GLY A 204 14.75 22.69 4.02
#